data_AF-A0A965BEH7-F1
#
_entry.id   AF-A0A965BEH7-F1
#
_cell.length_a   1.000
_cell.length_b   1.000
_cell.length_c   1.000
_cell.angle_alpha   90.00
_cell.angle_beta   90.00
_cell.angle_gamma   90.00
#
_symmetry.space_group_name_H-M   'P 1'
#
loop_
_entity.id
_entity.type
_entity.pdbx_description
1 polymer ?
#
loop_
_entity_poly.entity_id
_entity_poly.type
_entity_poly.pdbx_seq_one_letter_code
_entity_poly.pdbx_strand_id
1 'polypeptide(L)'
;MVEQPWSAIPRRLASIGSDTTRYGSRVRTRPVEPGAIDRSVVHRSYAFAFSLATAAVIFTCLTTPYFQVEHVVLRRIGEIERVPLTTIASVASVVGQNIFKISTIEVARQVAQLPGVRRARVLTHLPGTVEIEVEERTPVAIWRTTSGDLMVDDQGVVIADSASQADLGAGSDLVVIVDSTGAQVQAGDSIPARVVLAARELISALGSLGMHIQQVEFSTAGLVVYLDQDVPIILGDTENLNAKIGQLIALREYSRDQHIQFNLIDIRSPGRPAYRTALPSPTAQVRLTPTPSPRR
;
A
#
# COMPACT_ATOMS: atom_id res chain seq x y z
N MET A 1 -43.81 -39.17 64.94
CA MET A 1 -42.74 -40.16 65.23
C MET A 1 -41.47 -39.35 65.45
N VAL A 2 -40.94 -39.07 66.63
CA VAL A 2 -41.23 -39.35 68.05
C VAL A 2 -40.59 -38.16 68.80
N GLU A 3 -41.40 -37.27 69.37
CA GLU A 3 -41.50 -36.91 70.80
C GLU A 3 -40.35 -36.06 71.42
N GLN A 4 -40.74 -34.83 71.82
CA GLN A 4 -40.21 -34.21 73.05
C GLN A 4 -40.70 -35.00 74.27
N PRO A 5 -40.03 -34.92 75.44
CA PRO A 5 -40.63 -34.05 76.46
C PRO A 5 -39.67 -33.35 77.42
N TRP A 6 -40.17 -32.20 77.90
CA TRP A 6 -39.81 -31.52 79.13
C TRP A 6 -40.04 -32.40 80.38
N SER A 7 -39.15 -32.26 81.37
CA SER A 7 -39.44 -32.39 82.81
C SER A 7 -38.20 -31.90 83.58
N ALA A 8 -38.23 -31.30 84.77
CA ALA A 8 -39.26 -30.75 85.62
C ALA A 8 -38.52 -29.83 86.62
N ILE A 9 -39.18 -28.77 87.06
CA ILE A 9 -38.75 -27.94 88.19
C ILE A 9 -39.22 -28.62 89.49
N PRO A 10 -38.46 -28.53 90.58
CA PRO A 10 -39.10 -28.10 91.82
C PRO A 10 -38.35 -27.00 92.59
N ARG A 11 -39.19 -26.20 93.24
CA ARG A 11 -38.91 -25.11 94.19
C ARG A 11 -38.35 -25.67 95.52
N ARG A 12 -37.46 -24.93 96.20
CA ARG A 12 -37.76 -24.20 97.46
C ARG A 12 -36.48 -23.77 98.23
N LEU A 13 -36.48 -22.47 98.54
CA LEU A 13 -36.25 -21.80 99.84
C LEU A 13 -35.03 -22.08 100.72
N ALA A 14 -34.52 -20.93 101.19
CA ALA A 14 -33.80 -20.66 102.44
C ALA A 14 -32.28 -20.92 102.44
N SER A 15 -31.48 -19.86 102.59
CA SER A 15 -31.18 -19.29 103.91
C SER A 15 -30.31 -18.04 103.76
N ILE A 16 -30.70 -16.99 104.49
CA ILE A 16 -29.85 -15.84 104.82
C ILE A 16 -28.75 -16.33 105.77
N GLY A 17 -27.50 -16.06 105.45
CA GLY A 17 -26.33 -16.36 106.27
C GLY A 17 -25.14 -15.60 105.74
N SER A 18 -24.87 -14.46 106.36
CA SER A 18 -23.73 -13.58 106.11
C SER A 18 -22.42 -14.30 106.38
N ASP A 19 -21.50 -14.29 105.42
CA ASP A 19 -20.09 -14.38 105.76
C ASP A 19 -19.26 -13.45 104.86
N THR A 20 -18.80 -12.38 105.49
CA THR A 20 -17.95 -11.36 104.90
C THR A 20 -16.52 -11.87 104.92
N THR A 21 -16.05 -12.41 103.79
CA THR A 21 -14.60 -12.55 103.54
C THR A 21 -14.21 -11.73 102.33
N ARG A 22 -13.52 -10.62 102.62
CA ARG A 22 -12.82 -9.77 101.65
C ARG A 22 -11.91 -10.62 100.78
N TYR A 23 -12.25 -10.77 99.50
CA TYR A 23 -11.29 -11.11 98.46
C TYR A 23 -11.13 -9.89 97.56
N GLY A 24 -9.98 -9.22 97.68
CA GLY A 24 -9.65 -8.04 96.89
C GLY A 24 -9.60 -8.40 95.41
N SER A 25 -10.60 -7.98 94.64
CA SER A 25 -10.56 -7.98 93.19
C SER A 25 -9.57 -6.92 92.73
N ARG A 26 -8.30 -7.32 92.55
CA ARG A 26 -7.35 -6.51 91.78
C ARG A 26 -7.87 -6.43 90.35
N VAL A 27 -8.51 -5.32 90.03
CA VAL A 27 -8.79 -4.92 88.65
C VAL A 27 -7.45 -4.77 87.95
N ARG A 28 -7.02 -5.80 87.23
CA ARG A 28 -5.93 -5.68 86.25
C ARG A 28 -6.48 -4.82 85.12
N THR A 29 -6.19 -3.53 85.15
CA THR A 29 -6.27 -2.70 83.95
C THR A 29 -5.27 -3.28 82.95
N ARG A 30 -5.77 -3.93 81.89
CA ARG A 30 -4.92 -4.25 80.74
C ARG A 30 -4.35 -2.92 80.23
N PRO A 31 -3.03 -2.80 80.01
CA PRO A 31 -2.49 -1.66 79.30
C PRO A 31 -3.23 -1.57 77.96
N VAL A 32 -3.80 -0.41 77.65
CA VAL A 32 -4.29 -0.13 76.29
C VAL A 32 -3.04 -0.10 75.43
N GLU A 33 -2.76 -1.17 74.69
CA GLU A 33 -1.70 -1.15 73.69
C GLU A 33 -2.03 -0.01 72.71
N PRO A 34 -1.13 0.96 72.50
CA PRO A 34 -1.36 2.00 71.53
C PRO A 34 -1.62 1.32 70.19
N GLY A 35 -2.82 1.57 69.63
CA GLY A 35 -3.31 0.90 68.43
C GLY A 35 -2.23 0.90 67.37
N ALA A 36 -1.69 -0.28 67.07
CA ALA A 36 -0.68 -0.45 66.05
C ALA A 36 -1.29 0.06 64.74
N ILE A 37 -0.83 1.24 64.27
CA ILE A 37 -1.22 1.75 62.96
C ILE A 37 -0.86 0.65 61.98
N ASP A 38 -1.88 0.05 61.37
CA ASP A 38 -1.70 -1.04 60.45
C ASP A 38 -0.79 -0.54 59.33
N ARG A 39 0.41 -1.12 59.23
CA ARG A 39 1.42 -0.75 58.25
C ARG A 39 0.84 -0.81 56.83
N SER A 40 -0.20 -1.61 56.60
CA SER A 40 -0.93 -1.69 55.33
C SER A 40 -1.57 -0.35 54.91
N VAL A 41 -2.05 0.47 55.86
CA VAL A 41 -2.70 1.78 55.59
C VAL A 41 -1.69 2.80 55.09
N VAL A 42 -0.48 2.79 55.69
CA VAL A 42 0.62 3.67 55.30
C VAL A 42 1.09 3.35 53.87
N HIS A 43 1.27 2.07 53.52
CA HIS A 43 1.65 1.65 52.16
C HIS A 43 0.58 2.01 51.12
N ARG A 44 -0.71 1.87 51.47
CA ARG A 44 -1.83 2.26 50.58
C ARG A 44 -1.87 3.76 50.33
N SER A 45 -1.55 4.57 51.34
CA SER A 45 -1.48 6.03 51.20
C SER A 45 -0.34 6.48 50.29
N TYR A 46 0.83 5.83 50.39
CA TYR A 46 1.95 6.09 49.48
C TYR A 46 1.66 5.64 48.05
N ALA A 47 1.04 4.46 47.87
CA ALA A 47 0.65 3.98 46.55
C ALA A 47 -0.36 4.93 45.88
N PHE A 48 -1.33 5.44 46.63
CA PHE A 48 -2.30 6.42 46.12
C PHE A 48 -1.64 7.74 45.75
N ALA A 49 -0.78 8.29 46.62
CA ALA A 49 -0.05 9.52 46.34
C ALA A 49 0.85 9.39 45.10
N PHE A 50 1.53 8.25 44.93
CA PHE A 50 2.33 7.95 43.76
C PHE A 50 1.48 7.87 42.48
N SER A 51 0.32 7.20 42.55
CA SER A 51 -0.62 7.13 41.43
C SER A 51 -1.13 8.51 41.04
N LEU A 52 -1.46 9.36 42.02
CA LEU A 52 -1.95 10.73 41.77
C LEU A 52 -0.85 11.61 41.16
N ALA A 53 0.38 11.52 41.67
CA ALA A 53 1.53 12.22 41.12
C ALA A 53 1.79 11.81 39.67
N THR A 54 1.73 10.50 39.38
CA THR A 54 1.89 9.98 38.01
C THR A 54 0.79 10.49 37.09
N ALA A 55 -0.47 10.49 37.54
CA ALA A 55 -1.59 11.02 36.77
C ALA A 55 -1.44 12.53 36.49
N ALA A 56 -0.97 13.31 37.46
CA ALA A 56 -0.72 14.75 37.30
C ALA A 56 0.40 15.02 36.28
N VAL A 57 1.48 14.21 36.28
CA VAL A 57 2.56 14.31 35.28
C VAL A 57 2.04 13.98 33.89
N ILE A 58 1.32 12.86 33.73
CA ILE A 58 0.72 12.47 32.45
C ILE A 58 -0.23 13.56 31.94
N PHE A 59 -1.12 14.06 32.80
CA PHE A 59 -2.04 15.14 32.45
C PHE A 59 -1.27 16.37 31.95
N THR A 60 -0.25 16.78 32.68
CA THR A 60 0.62 17.91 32.31
C THR A 60 1.27 17.68 30.94
N CYS A 61 1.89 16.52 30.70
CA CYS A 61 2.49 16.17 29.41
C CYS A 61 1.48 16.21 28.24
N LEU A 62 0.23 15.84 28.49
CA LEU A 62 -0.84 15.81 27.48
C LEU A 62 -1.48 17.17 27.20
N THR A 63 -1.26 18.17 28.07
CA THR A 63 -1.89 19.51 27.95
C THR A 63 -0.90 20.64 27.71
N THR A 64 0.37 20.47 28.06
CA THR A 64 1.36 21.55 28.00
C THR A 64 1.80 21.82 26.55
N PRO A 65 1.90 23.10 26.12
CA PRO A 65 2.35 23.48 24.77
C PRO A 65 3.75 22.99 24.40
N TYR A 66 4.61 22.72 25.39
CA TYR A 66 5.96 22.20 25.19
C TYR A 66 6.00 20.90 24.38
N PHE A 67 4.94 20.07 24.44
CA PHE A 67 4.83 18.82 23.68
C PHE A 67 4.03 18.97 22.39
N GLN A 68 3.77 20.19 21.94
CA GLN A 68 3.14 20.42 20.64
C GLN A 68 4.17 20.26 19.52
N VAL A 69 3.71 19.77 18.38
CA VAL A 69 4.54 19.63 17.19
C VAL A 69 4.79 21.00 16.57
N GLU A 70 6.04 21.44 16.63
CA GLU A 70 6.53 22.69 16.03
C GLU A 70 7.31 22.42 14.72
N HIS A 71 7.99 21.29 14.65
CA HIS A 71 8.85 20.94 13.51
C HIS A 71 8.40 19.66 12.84
N VAL A 72 8.22 19.72 11.52
CA VAL A 72 8.03 18.54 10.66
C VAL A 72 9.26 18.42 9.77
N VAL A 73 9.96 17.29 9.91
CA VAL A 73 11.13 16.97 9.10
C VAL A 73 10.71 15.91 8.08
N LEU A 74 10.98 16.17 6.81
CA LEU A 74 10.75 15.18 5.74
C LEU A 74 12.08 14.54 5.36
N ARG A 75 12.09 13.21 5.37
CA ARG A 75 13.18 12.41 4.85
C ARG A 75 12.72 11.68 3.60
N ARG A 76 13.28 12.03 2.44
CA ARG A 76 12.94 11.40 1.16
C ARG A 76 13.89 10.23 0.88
N ILE A 77 13.32 9.12 0.42
CA ILE A 77 14.03 7.98 -0.14
C ILE A 77 13.73 7.97 -1.65
N GLY A 78 14.68 8.48 -2.43
CA GLY A 78 14.56 8.69 -3.88
C GLY A 78 15.29 9.95 -4.34
N GLU A 79 15.68 10.01 -5.62
CA GLU A 79 16.44 11.15 -6.19
C GLU A 79 15.56 12.26 -6.74
N ILE A 80 14.34 11.94 -7.19
CA ILE A 80 13.42 12.87 -7.85
C ILE A 80 12.33 13.28 -6.86
N GLU A 81 11.99 14.57 -6.83
CA GLU A 81 10.85 15.12 -6.10
C GLU A 81 9.54 14.89 -6.85
N ARG A 82 8.67 14.03 -6.33
CA ARG A 82 7.34 13.75 -6.89
C ARG A 82 6.22 14.41 -6.11
N VAL A 83 6.36 14.48 -4.80
CA VAL A 83 5.36 15.12 -3.94
C VAL A 83 6.03 16.23 -3.14
N PRO A 84 5.55 17.48 -3.26
CA PRO A 84 6.15 18.59 -2.54
C PRO A 84 5.90 18.45 -1.03
N LEU A 85 6.88 18.88 -0.24
CA LEU A 85 6.83 18.86 1.23
C LEU A 85 5.54 19.48 1.77
N THR A 86 5.09 20.59 1.18
CA THR A 86 3.87 21.29 1.60
C THR A 86 2.63 20.42 1.49
N THR A 87 2.53 19.58 0.45
CA THR A 87 1.43 18.65 0.28
C THR A 87 1.49 17.55 1.33
N ILE A 88 2.65 16.94 1.56
CA ILE A 88 2.85 15.90 2.59
C ILE A 88 2.51 16.45 3.98
N ALA A 89 3.03 17.63 4.32
CA ALA A 89 2.78 18.27 5.61
C ALA A 89 1.29 18.63 5.79
N SER A 90 0.62 19.09 4.73
CA SER A 90 -0.81 19.40 4.78
C SER A 90 -1.67 18.15 4.99
N VAL A 91 -1.36 17.04 4.31
CA VAL A 91 -2.08 15.77 4.47
C VAL A 91 -1.85 15.18 5.86
N ALA A 92 -0.61 15.26 6.36
CA ALA A 92 -0.30 14.78 7.70
C ALA A 92 -1.02 15.59 8.79
N SER A 93 -1.20 16.91 8.60
CA SER A 93 -1.95 17.80 9.50
C SER A 93 -1.53 17.70 10.98
N VAL A 94 -0.25 17.41 11.26
CA VAL A 94 0.27 17.15 12.62
C VAL A 94 0.72 18.41 13.37
N VAL A 95 0.94 19.52 12.67
CA VAL A 95 1.45 20.77 13.27
C VAL A 95 0.46 21.31 14.30
N GLY A 96 0.95 21.68 15.49
CA GLY A 96 0.15 22.19 16.60
C GLY A 96 -0.56 21.10 17.43
N GLN A 97 -0.52 19.83 17.03
CA GLN A 97 -1.04 18.73 17.83
C GLN A 97 -0.05 18.35 18.96
N ASN A 98 -0.57 17.80 20.07
CA ASN A 98 0.29 17.24 21.11
C ASN A 98 0.88 15.90 20.63
N ILE A 99 2.21 15.75 20.69
CA ILE A 99 2.95 14.61 20.13
C ILE A 99 2.52 13.25 20.70
N PHE A 100 2.09 13.19 21.96
CA PHE A 100 1.60 11.96 22.59
C PHE A 100 0.21 11.53 22.12
N LYS A 101 -0.53 12.43 21.46
CA LYS A 101 -1.88 12.16 20.93
C LYS A 101 -1.87 11.80 19.45
N ILE A 102 -0.71 11.88 18.78
CA ILE A 102 -0.59 11.60 17.35
C ILE A 102 -0.56 10.09 17.12
N SER A 103 -1.45 9.61 16.25
CA SER A 103 -1.37 8.26 15.71
C SER A 103 -0.42 8.24 14.51
N THR A 104 0.82 7.82 14.72
CA THR A 104 1.82 7.71 13.63
C THR A 104 1.37 6.77 12.52
N ILE A 105 0.61 5.73 12.85
CA ILE A 105 0.05 4.76 11.88
C ILE A 105 -1.00 5.43 10.99
N GLU A 106 -1.89 6.24 11.57
CA GLU A 106 -2.92 6.95 10.80
C GLU A 106 -2.29 7.96 9.85
N VAL A 107 -1.38 8.79 10.37
CA VAL A 107 -0.66 9.79 9.58
C VAL A 107 0.13 9.11 8.45
N ALA A 108 0.85 8.02 8.74
CA ALA A 108 1.55 7.27 7.71
C ALA A 108 0.59 6.73 6.63
N ARG A 109 -0.60 6.24 7.02
CA ARG A 109 -1.60 5.75 6.06
C ARG A 109 -2.13 6.89 5.18
N GLN A 110 -2.42 8.05 5.75
CA GLN A 110 -2.89 9.23 5.00
C GLN A 110 -1.83 9.70 4.00
N VAL A 111 -0.57 9.81 4.42
CA VAL A 111 0.53 10.19 3.53
C VAL A 111 0.73 9.15 2.42
N ALA A 112 0.58 7.85 2.73
CA ALA A 112 0.69 6.77 1.75
C ALA A 112 -0.46 6.73 0.71
N GLN A 113 -1.55 7.48 0.91
CA GLN A 113 -2.61 7.63 -0.10
C GLN A 113 -2.24 8.62 -1.21
N LEU A 114 -1.19 9.42 -1.02
CA LEU A 114 -0.69 10.29 -2.07
C LEU A 114 -0.18 9.44 -3.25
N PRO A 115 -0.65 9.67 -4.49
CA PRO A 115 -0.30 8.84 -5.65
C PRO A 115 1.20 8.64 -5.88
N GLY A 116 2.03 9.67 -5.61
CA GLY A 116 3.48 9.60 -5.74
C GLY A 116 4.22 8.88 -4.59
N VAL A 117 3.52 8.45 -3.55
CA VAL A 117 4.10 7.78 -2.39
C VAL A 117 3.93 6.27 -2.49
N ARG A 118 5.06 5.54 -2.45
CA ARG A 118 5.06 4.07 -2.37
C ARG A 118 4.84 3.63 -0.93
N ARG A 119 5.54 4.28 0.00
CA ARG A 119 5.51 3.98 1.42
C ARG A 119 5.78 5.24 2.23
N ALA A 120 5.10 5.36 3.36
CA ALA A 120 5.36 6.39 4.34
C ALA A 120 5.61 5.76 5.72
N ARG A 121 6.49 6.37 6.49
CA ARG A 121 6.74 6.06 7.90
C ARG A 121 6.78 7.35 8.69
N VAL A 122 6.19 7.34 9.88
CA VAL A 122 6.14 8.50 10.75
C VAL A 122 6.80 8.15 12.07
N LEU A 123 7.73 8.98 12.50
CA LEU A 123 8.47 8.88 13.75
C LEU A 123 8.26 10.17 14.55
N THR A 124 8.16 10.05 15.86
CA THR A 124 7.99 11.18 16.78
C THR A 124 9.25 11.32 17.62
N HIS A 125 9.84 12.50 17.61
CA HIS A 125 10.99 12.87 18.43
C HIS A 125 10.56 13.94 19.43
N LEU A 126 10.70 13.62 20.72
CA LEU A 126 10.36 14.55 21.79
C LEU A 126 11.30 15.76 21.79
N PRO A 127 10.83 16.95 22.19
CA PRO A 127 9.49 17.20 22.71
C PRO A 127 8.42 17.52 21.64
N GLY A 128 8.78 17.90 20.42
CA GLY A 128 7.82 18.47 19.45
C GLY A 128 8.21 18.32 17.98
N THR A 129 8.95 17.27 17.61
CA THR A 129 9.39 17.04 16.23
C THR A 129 8.75 15.78 15.67
N VAL A 130 8.17 15.88 14.47
CA VAL A 130 7.67 14.72 13.72
C VAL A 130 8.54 14.54 12.49
N GLU A 131 9.12 13.36 12.34
CA GLU A 131 9.84 12.96 11.15
C GLU A 131 8.93 12.10 10.28
N ILE A 132 8.76 12.48 9.02
CA ILE A 132 8.02 11.73 8.02
C ILE A 132 9.05 11.21 7.01
N GLU A 133 9.27 9.91 6.98
CA GLU A 133 10.06 9.26 5.94
C GLU A 133 9.12 8.85 4.80
N VAL A 134 9.43 9.28 3.58
CA VAL A 134 8.63 9.01 2.37
C VAL A 134 9.50 8.32 1.33
N GLU A 135 9.08 7.13 0.91
CA GLU A 135 9.60 6.44 -0.25
C GLU A 135 8.72 6.79 -1.44
N GLU A 136 9.29 7.49 -2.42
CA GLU A 136 8.56 7.94 -3.60
C GLU A 136 8.53 6.86 -4.68
N ARG A 137 7.45 6.82 -5.45
CA ARG A 137 7.31 5.85 -6.55
C ARG A 137 8.26 6.21 -7.68
N THR A 138 8.90 5.18 -8.24
CA THR A 138 9.73 5.30 -9.44
C THR A 138 8.89 4.86 -10.64
N PRO A 139 8.65 5.73 -11.63
CA PRO A 139 7.93 5.34 -12.83
C PRO A 139 8.76 4.35 -13.64
N VAL A 140 8.07 3.42 -14.29
CA VAL A 140 8.66 2.45 -15.22
C VAL A 140 8.00 2.47 -16.60
N ALA A 141 6.84 3.13 -16.71
CA ALA A 141 6.11 3.30 -17.95
C ALA A 141 5.34 4.62 -17.99
N ILE A 142 5.03 5.06 -19.21
CA ILE A 142 4.07 6.11 -19.52
C ILE A 142 2.83 5.43 -20.10
N TRP A 143 1.69 5.64 -19.44
CA TRP A 143 0.37 5.25 -19.92
C TRP A 143 -0.28 6.41 -20.64
N ARG A 144 -0.35 6.33 -21.97
CA ARG A 144 -0.89 7.38 -22.84
C ARG A 144 -2.36 7.13 -23.07
N THR A 145 -3.20 8.06 -22.63
CA THR A 145 -4.65 8.07 -22.85
C THR A 145 -5.03 9.18 -23.82
N THR A 146 -6.31 9.27 -24.19
CA THR A 146 -6.82 10.43 -24.94
C THR A 146 -6.77 11.74 -24.15
N SER A 147 -6.73 11.64 -22.82
CA SER A 147 -6.75 12.80 -21.91
C SER A 147 -5.35 13.31 -21.59
N GLY A 148 -4.31 12.51 -21.83
CA GLY A 148 -2.92 12.86 -21.58
C GLY A 148 -2.04 11.64 -21.25
N ASP A 149 -0.77 11.93 -20.99
CA ASP A 149 0.23 10.95 -20.59
C ASP A 149 0.33 10.88 -19.07
N LEU A 150 0.27 9.65 -18.54
CA LEU A 150 0.29 9.35 -17.12
C LEU A 150 1.50 8.50 -16.78
N MET A 151 2.19 8.77 -15.68
CA MET A 151 3.30 7.93 -15.23
C MET A 151 2.79 6.76 -14.39
N VAL A 152 3.37 5.58 -14.60
CA VAL A 152 2.98 4.34 -13.90
C VAL A 152 4.21 3.62 -13.36
N ASP A 153 4.10 3.09 -12.14
CA ASP A 153 5.17 2.33 -11.50
C ASP A 153 5.12 0.81 -11.79
N ASP A 154 6.07 0.07 -11.21
CA ASP A 154 6.19 -1.38 -11.35
C ASP A 154 5.01 -2.17 -10.76
N GLN A 155 4.23 -1.55 -9.88
CA GLN A 155 3.02 -2.11 -9.27
C GLN A 155 1.76 -1.73 -10.05
N GLY A 156 1.90 -1.00 -11.15
CA GLY A 156 0.78 -0.53 -11.96
C GLY A 156 0.01 0.62 -11.34
N VAL A 157 0.57 1.33 -10.35
CA VAL A 157 -0.08 2.50 -9.75
C VAL A 157 0.25 3.74 -10.56
N VAL A 158 -0.78 4.51 -10.89
CA VAL A 158 -0.66 5.77 -11.62
C VAL A 158 -0.18 6.86 -10.66
N ILE A 159 0.98 7.47 -10.95
CA ILE A 159 1.65 8.43 -10.07
C ILE A 159 1.09 9.84 -10.27
N ALA A 160 1.16 10.36 -11.49
CA ALA A 160 0.75 11.72 -11.83
C ALA A 160 0.73 11.89 -13.36
N ASP A 161 0.10 12.95 -13.83
CA ASP A 161 0.22 13.43 -15.21
C ASP A 161 1.69 13.75 -15.51
N SER A 162 2.23 13.23 -16.61
CA SER A 162 3.57 13.59 -17.06
C SER A 162 3.54 14.98 -17.69
N ALA A 163 3.60 16.02 -16.87
CA ALA A 163 3.52 17.40 -17.33
C ALA A 163 4.82 17.87 -18.02
N SER A 164 5.98 17.28 -17.69
CA SER A 164 7.25 17.70 -18.28
C SER A 164 8.30 16.58 -18.42
N GLN A 165 9.24 16.76 -19.36
CA GLN A 165 10.44 15.91 -19.44
C GLN A 165 11.31 15.99 -18.17
N ALA A 166 11.22 17.07 -17.40
CA ALA A 166 11.93 17.20 -16.12
C ALA A 166 11.40 16.20 -15.09
N ASP A 167 10.09 15.92 -15.11
CA ASP A 167 9.44 14.94 -14.23
C ASP A 167 9.82 13.48 -14.61
N LEU A 168 10.26 13.26 -15.85
CA LEU A 168 10.68 11.94 -16.31
C LEU A 168 12.09 11.57 -15.81
N GLY A 169 12.88 12.54 -15.34
CA GLY A 169 14.29 12.35 -15.00
C GLY A 169 15.18 12.16 -16.23
N ALA A 170 16.41 12.65 -16.18
CA ALA A 170 17.36 12.50 -17.28
C ALA A 170 17.76 11.02 -17.43
N GLY A 171 17.35 10.38 -18.53
CA GLY A 171 17.75 9.00 -18.88
C GLY A 171 16.74 7.90 -18.57
N SER A 172 15.46 8.23 -18.39
CA SER A 172 14.46 7.22 -18.04
C SER A 172 14.06 6.37 -19.25
N ASP A 173 14.41 5.08 -19.21
CA ASP A 173 13.99 4.02 -20.14
C ASP A 173 12.51 3.65 -19.92
N LEU A 174 11.65 4.68 -19.95
CA LEU A 174 10.21 4.52 -19.74
C LEU A 174 9.58 4.03 -21.03
N VAL A 175 8.88 2.93 -20.91
CA VAL A 175 8.10 2.41 -22.03
C VAL A 175 6.79 3.18 -22.17
N VAL A 176 6.44 3.54 -23.40
CA VAL A 176 5.15 4.19 -23.68
C VAL A 176 4.14 3.12 -24.08
N ILE A 177 3.02 3.05 -23.36
CA ILE A 177 1.90 2.16 -23.63
C ILE A 177 0.67 3.02 -23.93
N VAL A 178 0.11 2.87 -25.12
CA VAL A 178 -1.08 3.59 -25.56
C VAL A 178 -2.33 2.82 -25.17
N ASP A 179 -3.22 3.45 -24.42
CA ASP A 179 -4.50 2.90 -24.03
C ASP A 179 -5.57 3.18 -25.10
N SER A 180 -6.06 2.13 -25.73
CA SER A 180 -7.18 2.18 -26.67
C SER A 180 -8.46 1.55 -26.12
N THR A 181 -8.49 1.17 -24.84
CA THR A 181 -9.69 0.64 -24.18
C THR A 181 -10.76 1.71 -23.95
N GLY A 182 -10.37 2.98 -23.95
CA GLY A 182 -11.24 4.12 -23.65
C GLY A 182 -11.49 4.32 -22.15
N ALA A 183 -10.75 3.61 -21.27
CA ALA A 183 -10.82 3.82 -19.84
C ALA A 183 -10.35 5.25 -19.47
N GLN A 184 -11.09 5.91 -18.59
CA GLN A 184 -10.63 7.14 -17.96
C GLN A 184 -9.79 6.75 -16.76
N VAL A 185 -8.51 7.10 -16.79
CA VAL A 185 -7.52 6.77 -15.76
C VAL A 185 -7.00 8.07 -15.16
N GLN A 186 -6.85 8.11 -13.85
CA GLN A 186 -6.35 9.26 -13.09
C GLN A 186 -5.26 8.84 -12.10
N ALA A 187 -4.56 9.83 -11.52
CA ALA A 187 -3.55 9.59 -10.49
C ALA A 187 -4.14 8.83 -9.28
N GLY A 188 -3.43 7.81 -8.82
CA GLY A 188 -3.86 6.90 -7.75
C GLY A 188 -4.60 5.66 -8.24
N ASP A 189 -5.06 5.62 -9.49
CA ASP A 189 -5.69 4.43 -10.06
C ASP A 189 -4.68 3.29 -10.24
N SER A 190 -5.21 2.08 -10.40
CA SER A 190 -4.42 0.87 -10.62
C SER A 190 -4.67 0.30 -12.00
N ILE A 191 -3.59 0.21 -12.77
CA ILE A 191 -3.49 -0.52 -14.02
C ILE A 191 -2.92 -1.90 -13.70
N PRO A 192 -3.32 -2.98 -14.39
CA PRO A 192 -2.77 -4.30 -14.13
C PRO A 192 -1.23 -4.30 -14.31
N ALA A 193 -0.49 -4.47 -13.20
CA ALA A 193 0.98 -4.47 -13.20
C ALA A 193 1.58 -5.42 -14.24
N ARG A 194 0.93 -6.57 -14.47
CA ARG A 194 1.32 -7.54 -15.50
C ARG A 194 1.41 -6.95 -16.90
N VAL A 195 0.55 -6.00 -17.26
CA VAL A 195 0.55 -5.34 -18.58
C VAL A 195 1.77 -4.44 -18.71
N VAL A 196 2.05 -3.65 -17.67
CA VAL A 196 3.20 -2.75 -17.61
C VAL A 196 4.51 -3.55 -17.69
N LEU A 197 4.64 -4.61 -16.88
CA LEU A 197 5.82 -5.45 -16.87
C LEU A 197 6.00 -6.22 -18.18
N ALA A 198 4.92 -6.78 -18.75
CA ALA A 198 4.98 -7.48 -20.03
C ALA A 198 5.38 -6.55 -21.18
N ALA A 199 4.87 -5.31 -21.21
CA ALA A 199 5.27 -4.32 -22.20
C ALA A 199 6.78 -4.00 -22.11
N ARG A 200 7.31 -3.86 -20.89
CA ARG A 200 8.75 -3.63 -20.64
C ARG A 200 9.63 -4.79 -21.06
N GLU A 201 9.19 -6.01 -20.74
CA GLU A 201 9.91 -7.21 -21.15
C GLU A 201 9.93 -7.36 -22.68
N LEU A 202 8.79 -7.07 -23.33
CA LEU A 202 8.64 -7.14 -24.79
C LEU A 202 9.49 -6.08 -25.51
N ILE A 203 9.27 -4.80 -25.19
CA ILE A 203 10.32 -3.82 -24.94
C ILE A 203 11.77 -4.21 -25.24
N SER A 204 12.39 -4.64 -24.14
CA SER A 204 13.77 -5.05 -24.03
C SER A 204 14.10 -6.25 -24.93
N ALA A 205 13.24 -7.26 -24.98
CA ALA A 205 13.47 -8.47 -25.75
C ALA A 205 13.54 -8.17 -27.25
N LEU A 206 12.58 -7.42 -27.80
CA LEU A 206 12.59 -7.08 -29.23
C LEU A 206 13.71 -6.09 -29.56
N GLY A 207 13.98 -5.12 -28.68
CA GLY A 207 15.11 -4.20 -28.83
C GLY A 207 16.46 -4.93 -28.89
N SER A 208 16.67 -5.95 -28.04
CA SER A 208 17.88 -6.78 -28.05
C SER A 208 18.08 -7.57 -29.36
N LEU A 209 16.98 -7.83 -30.08
CA LEU A 209 16.96 -8.50 -31.38
C LEU A 209 17.08 -7.52 -32.56
N GLY A 210 17.36 -6.24 -32.29
CA GLY A 210 17.42 -5.18 -33.28
C GLY A 210 16.08 -4.92 -33.98
N MET A 211 14.96 -5.21 -33.31
CA MET A 211 13.64 -4.77 -33.74
C MET A 211 13.33 -3.44 -33.09
N HIS A 212 13.03 -2.44 -33.89
CA HIS A 212 12.62 -1.15 -33.38
C HIS A 212 11.08 -1.14 -33.25
N ILE A 213 10.63 -0.88 -32.03
CA ILE A 213 9.22 -0.81 -31.67
C ILE A 213 8.80 0.65 -31.83
N GLN A 214 7.79 0.90 -32.65
CA GLN A 214 7.22 2.24 -32.79
C GLN A 214 6.22 2.52 -31.67
N GLN A 215 5.38 1.53 -31.34
CA GLN A 215 4.31 1.70 -30.36
C GLN A 215 3.95 0.38 -29.71
N VAL A 216 3.65 0.43 -28.41
CA VAL A 216 2.92 -0.60 -27.70
C VAL A 216 1.54 -0.07 -27.35
N GLU A 217 0.52 -0.85 -27.63
CA GLU A 217 -0.89 -0.51 -27.39
C GLU A 217 -1.53 -1.56 -26.48
N PHE A 218 -2.35 -1.11 -25.55
CA PHE A 218 -3.24 -1.95 -24.75
C PHE A 218 -4.68 -1.70 -25.17
N SER A 219 -5.31 -2.76 -25.70
CA SER A 219 -6.68 -2.73 -26.22
C SER A 219 -7.55 -3.77 -25.50
N THR A 220 -8.83 -3.83 -25.85
CA THR A 220 -9.73 -4.89 -25.37
C THR A 220 -9.30 -6.29 -25.81
N ALA A 221 -8.51 -6.38 -26.88
CA ALA A 221 -7.88 -7.63 -27.32
C ALA A 221 -6.62 -7.99 -26.53
N GLY A 222 -6.16 -7.13 -25.62
CA GLY A 222 -4.89 -7.25 -24.92
C GLY A 222 -3.78 -6.41 -25.57
N LEU A 223 -2.55 -6.86 -25.43
CA LEU A 223 -1.34 -6.15 -25.83
C LEU A 223 -1.09 -6.31 -27.34
N VAL A 224 -0.84 -5.19 -28.00
CA VAL A 224 -0.55 -5.09 -29.43
C VAL A 224 0.74 -4.30 -29.61
N VAL A 225 1.60 -4.73 -30.52
CA VAL A 225 2.86 -4.03 -30.83
C VAL A 225 2.93 -3.70 -32.30
N TYR A 226 3.45 -2.50 -32.58
CA TYR A 226 3.70 -2.00 -33.92
C TYR A 226 5.22 -1.86 -34.11
N LEU A 227 5.75 -2.53 -35.14
CA LEU A 227 7.15 -2.43 -35.56
C LEU A 227 7.31 -1.40 -36.70
N ASP A 228 8.51 -1.28 -37.27
CA ASP A 228 8.92 -0.29 -38.30
C ASP A 228 8.15 -0.28 -39.65
N GLN A 229 6.98 -0.92 -39.73
CA GLN A 229 6.11 -0.92 -40.91
C GLN A 229 4.62 -0.84 -40.56
N ASP A 230 4.30 -0.39 -39.35
CA ASP A 230 2.93 -0.30 -38.80
C ASP A 230 2.15 -1.62 -38.84
N VAL A 231 2.83 -2.75 -39.03
CA VAL A 231 2.20 -4.07 -39.01
C VAL A 231 1.79 -4.38 -37.57
N PRO A 232 0.49 -4.50 -37.29
CA PRO A 232 0.03 -4.83 -35.95
C PRO A 232 0.36 -6.29 -35.63
N ILE A 233 1.06 -6.49 -34.52
CA ILE A 233 1.32 -7.79 -33.91
C ILE A 233 0.44 -7.91 -32.67
N ILE A 234 -0.58 -8.75 -32.74
CA ILE A 234 -1.52 -8.95 -31.64
C ILE A 234 -0.98 -10.08 -30.75
N LEU A 235 -0.54 -9.74 -29.55
CA LEU A 235 -0.06 -10.72 -28.56
C LEU A 235 -1.19 -11.26 -27.68
N GLY A 236 -2.24 -10.47 -27.47
CA GLY A 236 -3.32 -10.86 -26.59
C GLY A 236 -3.01 -10.63 -25.12
N ASP A 237 -3.32 -11.62 -24.29
CA ASP A 237 -2.95 -11.60 -22.87
C ASP A 237 -1.43 -11.58 -22.66
N THR A 238 -1.04 -11.32 -21.42
CA THR A 238 0.36 -11.28 -20.98
C THR A 238 0.92 -12.66 -20.62
N GLU A 239 0.17 -13.75 -20.87
CA GLU A 239 0.62 -15.11 -20.53
C GLU A 239 1.55 -15.66 -21.62
N ASN A 240 2.44 -16.57 -21.21
CA ASN A 240 3.38 -17.27 -22.11
C ASN A 240 4.19 -16.33 -23.02
N LEU A 241 4.55 -15.14 -22.51
CA LEU A 241 5.19 -14.09 -23.30
C LEU A 241 6.47 -14.60 -24.00
N ASN A 242 7.29 -15.38 -23.31
CA ASN A 242 8.49 -16.00 -23.89
C ASN A 242 8.19 -16.89 -25.11
N ALA A 243 7.12 -17.68 -25.06
CA ALA A 243 6.71 -18.53 -26.18
C ALA A 243 6.22 -17.68 -27.36
N LYS A 244 5.45 -16.61 -27.08
CA LYS A 244 4.97 -15.66 -28.09
C LYS A 244 6.13 -14.89 -28.74
N ILE A 245 7.13 -14.48 -27.97
CA ILE A 245 8.36 -13.85 -28.48
C ILE A 245 9.12 -14.82 -29.38
N GLY A 246 9.35 -16.07 -28.94
CA GLY A 246 10.00 -17.08 -29.77
C GLY A 246 9.27 -17.36 -31.09
N GLN A 247 7.93 -17.38 -31.04
CA GLN A 247 7.08 -17.54 -32.22
C GLN A 247 7.18 -16.34 -33.17
N LEU A 248 7.24 -15.12 -32.63
CA LEU A 248 7.45 -13.91 -33.43
C LEU A 248 8.81 -13.92 -34.15
N ILE A 249 9.87 -14.36 -33.46
CA ILE A 249 11.20 -14.52 -34.06
C ILE A 249 11.14 -15.49 -35.23
N ALA A 250 10.55 -16.68 -35.03
CA ALA A 250 10.41 -17.69 -36.08
C ALA A 250 9.59 -17.18 -37.29
N LEU A 251 8.51 -16.44 -37.06
CA LEU A 251 7.72 -15.83 -38.14
C LEU A 251 8.50 -14.78 -38.92
N ARG A 252 9.34 -13.99 -38.24
CA ARG A 252 10.19 -12.98 -38.88
C ARG A 252 11.24 -13.64 -39.79
N GLU A 253 11.89 -14.69 -39.31
CA GLU A 253 12.83 -15.48 -40.10
C GLU A 253 12.14 -16.08 -41.33
N TYR A 254 10.98 -16.71 -41.14
CA TYR A 254 10.17 -17.25 -42.22
C TYR A 254 9.75 -16.19 -43.26
N SER A 255 9.34 -15.01 -42.83
CA SER A 255 9.00 -13.88 -43.71
C SER A 255 10.20 -13.44 -44.56
N ARG A 256 11.39 -13.37 -43.97
CA ARG A 256 12.63 -13.01 -44.66
C ARG A 256 13.01 -14.07 -45.71
N ASP A 257 12.98 -15.35 -45.34
CA ASP A 257 13.39 -16.44 -46.24
C ASP A 257 12.43 -16.59 -47.42
N GLN A 258 11.11 -16.48 -47.16
CA GLN A 258 10.08 -16.64 -48.19
C GLN A 258 9.72 -15.33 -48.90
N HIS A 259 10.36 -14.20 -48.55
CA HIS A 259 10.08 -12.86 -49.10
C HIS A 259 8.59 -12.46 -48.98
N ILE A 260 7.95 -12.85 -47.88
CA ILE A 260 6.53 -12.56 -47.61
C ILE A 260 6.42 -11.30 -46.78
N GLN A 261 5.56 -10.37 -47.20
CA GLN A 261 5.19 -9.20 -46.39
C GLN A 261 3.88 -9.44 -45.64
N PHE A 262 3.97 -9.45 -44.31
CA PHE A 262 2.80 -9.52 -43.44
C PHE A 262 2.18 -8.15 -43.26
N ASN A 263 0.85 -8.12 -43.19
CA ASN A 263 0.04 -6.94 -42.88
C ASN A 263 -0.76 -7.10 -41.56
N LEU A 264 -0.68 -8.28 -40.95
CA LEU A 264 -1.21 -8.57 -39.60
C LEU A 264 -0.54 -9.85 -39.13
N ILE A 265 -0.11 -9.87 -37.87
CA ILE A 265 0.35 -11.08 -37.20
C ILE A 265 -0.45 -11.22 -35.90
N ASP A 266 -1.11 -12.35 -35.72
CA ASP A 266 -1.83 -12.70 -34.50
C ASP A 266 -1.14 -13.91 -33.85
N ILE A 267 -0.58 -13.68 -32.67
CA ILE A 267 0.14 -14.67 -31.84
C ILE A 267 -0.52 -14.84 -30.47
N ARG A 268 -1.84 -14.59 -30.37
CA ARG A 268 -2.60 -14.79 -29.11
C ARG A 268 -2.45 -16.21 -28.56
N SER A 269 -2.47 -17.20 -29.45
CA SER A 269 -2.34 -18.62 -29.11
C SER A 269 -0.93 -19.13 -29.40
N PRO A 270 -0.14 -19.49 -28.37
CA PRO A 270 1.18 -20.08 -28.56
C PRO A 270 1.13 -21.30 -29.49
N GLY A 271 2.03 -21.34 -30.47
CA GLY A 271 2.17 -22.46 -31.41
C GLY A 271 1.13 -22.52 -32.54
N ARG A 272 0.16 -21.60 -32.58
CA ARG A 272 -0.83 -21.48 -33.68
C ARG A 272 -0.92 -20.04 -34.18
N PRO A 273 0.12 -19.52 -34.87
CA PRO A 273 0.09 -18.15 -35.34
C PRO A 273 -0.89 -18.03 -36.51
N ALA A 274 -1.64 -16.94 -36.53
CA ALA A 274 -2.37 -16.52 -37.73
C ALA A 274 -1.69 -15.27 -38.29
N TYR A 275 -1.60 -15.19 -39.61
CA TYR A 275 -1.08 -13.98 -40.27
C TYR A 275 -1.90 -13.69 -41.52
N ARG A 276 -1.91 -12.41 -41.91
CA ARG A 276 -2.47 -11.97 -43.19
C ARG A 276 -1.35 -11.36 -44.00
N THR A 277 -1.19 -11.81 -45.24
CA THR A 277 -0.23 -11.20 -46.18
C THR A 277 -0.88 -10.01 -46.87
N ALA A 278 -0.07 -9.04 -47.31
CA ALA A 278 -0.55 -8.06 -48.27
C ALA A 278 -1.03 -8.80 -49.54
N LEU A 279 -2.22 -8.47 -50.05
CA LEU A 279 -2.63 -8.97 -51.36
C LEU A 279 -1.63 -8.44 -52.39
N PRO A 280 -1.13 -9.26 -53.35
CA PRO A 280 -0.40 -8.71 -54.47
C PRO A 280 -1.33 -7.74 -55.21
N SER A 281 -0.85 -6.52 -55.48
CA SER A 281 -1.60 -5.52 -56.24
C SER A 281 -2.18 -6.13 -57.54
N PRO A 282 -3.42 -5.81 -57.96
CA PRO A 282 -4.05 -6.43 -59.13
C PRO A 282 -3.35 -6.19 -60.47
N THR A 283 -2.29 -5.38 -60.51
CA THR A 283 -1.60 -5.00 -61.75
C THR A 283 -0.75 -6.12 -62.36
N ALA A 284 -0.65 -7.27 -61.70
CA ALA A 284 -0.09 -8.49 -62.29
C ALA A 284 -1.17 -9.43 -62.87
N GLN A 285 -2.32 -8.90 -63.33
CA GLN A 285 -3.10 -9.63 -64.32
C GLN A 285 -2.35 -9.60 -65.65
N VAL A 286 -1.69 -10.73 -65.92
CA VAL A 286 -1.23 -11.23 -67.22
C VAL A 286 -1.77 -10.40 -68.38
N ARG A 287 -0.89 -9.60 -68.99
CA ARG A 287 -1.10 -9.02 -70.31
C ARG A 287 -1.22 -10.16 -71.32
N LEU A 288 -2.39 -10.77 -71.43
CA LEU A 288 -2.70 -11.67 -72.53
C LEU A 288 -2.59 -10.84 -73.80
N THR A 289 -1.48 -11.05 -74.51
CA THR A 289 -1.22 -10.38 -75.78
C THR A 289 -2.21 -10.95 -76.78
N PRO A 290 -3.11 -10.16 -77.40
CA PRO A 290 -3.92 -10.71 -78.48
C PRO A 290 -2.99 -11.07 -79.64
N THR A 291 -3.00 -12.35 -80.00
CA THR A 291 -2.33 -12.87 -81.21
C THR A 291 -2.97 -12.20 -82.43
N PRO A 292 -2.21 -11.61 -83.36
CA PRO A 292 -2.81 -11.01 -84.55
C PRO A 292 -3.35 -12.10 -85.49
N SER A 293 -4.64 -12.03 -85.79
CA SER A 293 -5.27 -12.83 -86.84
C SER A 293 -4.61 -12.60 -88.21
N PRO A 294 -4.40 -13.64 -89.02
CA PRO A 294 -3.81 -13.48 -90.35
C PRO A 294 -4.82 -12.84 -91.31
N ARG A 295 -4.33 -11.86 -92.08
CA ARG A 295 -5.06 -11.20 -93.18
C ARG A 295 -5.57 -12.23 -94.21
N ARG A 296 -6.79 -12.02 -94.69
CA ARG A 296 -7.21 -12.35 -96.05
C ARG A 296 -7.87 -11.12 -96.66
#